data_AF-A0A1A8NCX6-F1
#
_entry.id   AF-A0A1A8NCX6-F1
#
_cell.length_a   1.000
_cell.length_b   1.000
_cell.length_c   1.000
_cell.angle_alpha   90.00
_cell.angle_beta   90.00
_cell.angle_gamma   90.00
#
_symmetry.space_group_name_H-M   'P 1'
#
loop_
_entity.id
_entity.type
_entity.pdbx_description
1 polymer ?
#
loop_
_entity_poly.entity_id
_entity_poly.type
_entity_poly.pdbx_seq_one_letter_code
_entity_poly.pdbx_strand_id
1 'polypeptide(L)'
;MPVRRGHVAPQNTFLGLIIRKFEGQNRKFVIANARVENCAIIYCNDSFCEMTGFSRPDIMQKPCTCDFLHGELTDKEAINQLAQAVLGPEERKVEITYYRKDGSDFQCNTHIIPVKNEEGVVIMFILNFELVLDEGSDRSTENITPASPTRSDLRRSRFFRFRQAALSLMNTNKQSLPQEDPDAV
;
A
#
# COMPACT_ATOMS: atom_id res chain seq x y z
N MET A 1 51.95 -26.51 -2.23
CA MET A 1 50.93 -26.75 -1.18
C MET A 1 49.57 -26.34 -1.73
N PRO A 2 48.52 -27.17 -1.72
CA PRO A 2 47.22 -26.74 -2.21
C PRO A 2 46.53 -25.91 -1.12
N VAL A 3 46.19 -24.67 -1.47
CA VAL A 3 45.41 -23.77 -0.61
C VAL A 3 44.02 -24.37 -0.48
N ARG A 4 43.64 -24.78 0.72
CA ARG A 4 42.25 -25.15 1.05
C ARG A 4 41.41 -23.87 0.99
N ARG A 5 40.84 -23.57 -0.20
CA ARG A 5 39.74 -22.61 -0.32
C ARG A 5 38.62 -23.14 0.58
N GLY A 6 38.40 -22.47 1.69
CA GLY A 6 37.29 -22.79 2.59
C GLY A 6 36.01 -22.84 1.79
N HIS A 7 35.21 -23.87 2.02
CA HIS A 7 33.80 -23.85 1.65
C HIS A 7 33.14 -22.77 2.50
N VAL A 8 33.22 -21.52 2.07
CA VAL A 8 32.33 -20.49 2.58
C VAL A 8 30.99 -20.78 1.93
N ALA A 9 30.15 -21.55 2.63
CA ALA A 9 28.76 -21.71 2.25
C ALA A 9 28.13 -20.32 2.06
N PRO A 10 27.24 -20.10 1.08
CA PRO A 10 26.63 -18.81 0.84
C PRO A 10 25.57 -18.55 1.91
N GLN A 11 26.00 -18.17 3.11
CA GLN A 11 25.11 -17.92 4.23
C GLN A 11 24.67 -16.45 4.19
N ASN A 12 23.47 -16.21 3.64
CA ASN A 12 22.70 -14.94 3.62
C ASN A 12 22.74 -14.06 2.35
N THR A 13 22.79 -14.63 1.14
CA THR A 13 22.57 -13.82 -0.08
C THR A 13 21.12 -13.42 -0.28
N PHE A 14 20.15 -14.28 0.04
CA PHE A 14 18.76 -14.03 -0.33
C PHE A 14 18.19 -12.73 0.27
N LEU A 15 18.37 -12.54 1.58
CA LEU A 15 17.95 -11.32 2.27
C LEU A 15 18.76 -10.11 1.76
N GLY A 16 20.07 -10.27 1.57
CA GLY A 16 20.94 -9.22 1.01
C GLY A 16 20.57 -8.80 -0.41
N LEU A 17 20.08 -9.72 -1.25
CA LEU A 17 19.60 -9.44 -2.60
C LEU A 17 18.29 -8.66 -2.59
N ILE A 18 17.36 -9.03 -1.69
CA ILE A 18 16.12 -8.28 -1.49
C ILE A 18 16.43 -6.87 -1.04
N ILE A 19 17.27 -6.71 -0.01
CA ILE A 19 17.68 -5.40 0.51
C ILE A 19 18.22 -4.53 -0.61
N ARG A 20 19.23 -5.01 -1.34
CA ARG A 20 19.86 -4.25 -2.44
C ARG A 20 18.86 -3.83 -3.52
N LYS A 21 17.93 -4.72 -3.87
CA LYS A 21 16.92 -4.44 -4.90
C LYS A 21 15.95 -3.34 -4.45
N PHE A 22 15.47 -3.41 -3.21
CA PHE A 22 14.48 -2.46 -2.70
C PHE A 22 15.11 -1.12 -2.30
N GLU A 23 16.34 -1.12 -1.79
CA GLU A 23 17.11 0.10 -1.52
C GLU A 23 17.41 0.89 -2.80
N GLY A 24 17.79 0.20 -3.89
CA GLY A 24 18.03 0.86 -5.18
C GLY A 24 16.78 1.54 -5.78
N GLN A 25 15.59 1.25 -5.25
CA GLN A 25 14.32 1.85 -5.68
C GLN A 25 13.81 2.91 -4.70
N ASN A 26 14.58 3.28 -3.68
CA ASN A 26 14.19 4.22 -2.62
C ASN A 26 12.84 3.87 -1.98
N ARG A 27 12.56 2.57 -1.85
CA ARG A 27 11.34 2.06 -1.21
C ARG A 27 11.48 2.09 0.30
N LYS A 28 10.37 2.35 0.98
CA LYS A 28 10.28 2.26 2.45
C LYS A 28 9.78 0.87 2.77
N PHE A 29 10.62 0.02 3.35
CA PHE A 29 10.23 -1.36 3.62
C PHE A 29 10.86 -1.88 4.91
N VAL A 30 10.22 -2.89 5.48
CA VAL A 30 10.74 -3.70 6.58
C VAL A 30 10.64 -5.17 6.23
N ILE A 31 11.48 -5.98 6.86
CA ILE A 31 11.44 -7.44 6.75
C ILE A 31 11.15 -8.01 8.13
N ALA A 32 10.20 -8.93 8.19
CA ALA A 32 9.78 -9.59 9.41
C ALA A 32 9.95 -11.10 9.30
N ASN A 33 10.27 -11.75 10.42
CA ASN A 33 10.43 -13.19 10.48
C ASN A 33 9.08 -13.87 10.75
N ALA A 34 8.56 -14.61 9.77
CA ALA A 34 7.26 -15.29 9.87
C ALA A 34 7.28 -16.54 10.75
N ARG A 35 8.46 -17.07 11.09
CA ARG A 35 8.60 -18.29 11.91
C ARG A 35 8.51 -18.02 13.42
N VAL A 36 8.55 -16.75 13.81
CA VAL A 36 8.40 -16.32 15.21
C VAL A 36 6.95 -15.93 15.44
N GLU A 37 6.37 -16.35 16.57
CA GLU A 37 4.94 -16.12 16.88
C GLU A 37 4.52 -14.64 16.77
N ASN A 38 5.41 -13.72 17.15
CA ASN A 38 5.14 -12.28 17.10
C ASN A 38 5.46 -11.61 15.75
N CYS A 39 5.89 -12.38 14.74
CA CYS A 39 6.34 -11.88 13.43
C CYS A 39 7.29 -10.68 13.55
N ALA A 40 8.36 -10.85 14.33
CA ALA A 40 9.25 -9.76 14.72
C ALA A 40 9.99 -9.16 13.51
N ILE A 41 10.11 -7.83 13.49
CA ILE A 41 10.89 -7.09 12.50
C ILE A 41 12.38 -7.38 12.69
N ILE A 42 13.01 -7.93 11.65
CA ILE A 42 14.43 -8.28 11.60
C ILE A 42 15.26 -7.30 10.76
N TYR A 43 14.60 -6.45 9.96
CA TYR A 43 15.25 -5.41 9.17
C TYR A 43 14.30 -4.25 8.94
N CYS A 44 14.82 -3.02 9.01
CA CYS A 44 14.14 -1.83 8.53
C CYS A 44 15.10 -0.94 7.74
N ASN A 45 14.63 -0.45 6.59
CA ASN A 45 15.40 0.49 5.76
C ASN A 45 15.49 1.88 6.44
N ASP A 46 16.54 2.64 6.16
CA ASP A 46 16.72 4.02 6.64
C ASP A 46 15.54 4.91 6.19
N SER A 47 15.07 4.76 4.94
CA SER A 47 13.92 5.53 4.43
C SER A 47 12.63 5.26 5.18
N PHE A 48 12.45 4.07 5.77
CA PHE A 48 11.30 3.78 6.63
C PHE A 48 11.44 4.47 8.00
N CYS A 49 12.65 4.49 8.55
CA CYS A 49 12.95 5.20 9.79
C CYS A 49 12.72 6.71 9.62
N GLU A 50 13.18 7.29 8.52
CA GLU A 50 12.96 8.70 8.17
C GLU A 50 11.47 9.03 7.98
N MET A 51 10.74 8.19 7.26
CA MET A 51 9.30 8.41 6.99
C MET A 51 8.47 8.43 8.28
N THR A 52 8.79 7.56 9.24
CA THR A 52 8.04 7.39 10.49
C THR A 52 8.58 8.24 11.64
N GLY A 53 9.84 8.70 11.54
CA GLY A 53 10.54 9.42 12.61
C GLY A 53 11.02 8.52 13.76
N PHE A 54 10.84 7.19 13.66
CA PHE A 54 11.31 6.25 14.66
C PHE A 54 12.76 5.83 14.41
N SER A 55 13.53 5.65 15.48
CA SER A 55 14.89 5.16 15.36
C SER A 55 14.89 3.66 15.08
N ARG A 56 15.90 3.16 14.37
CA ARG A 56 16.04 1.72 14.09
C ARG A 56 15.92 0.85 15.36
N PRO A 57 16.56 1.17 16.50
CA PRO A 57 16.38 0.41 17.75
C PRO A 57 14.94 0.36 18.27
N ASP A 58 14.13 1.39 18.02
CA ASP A 58 12.73 1.44 18.46
C ASP A 58 11.85 0.49 17.64
N ILE A 59 12.21 0.27 16.36
CA ILE A 59 11.46 -0.53 15.37
C ILE A 59 11.85 -2.01 15.41
N MET A 60 13.15 -2.29 15.58
CA MET A 60 13.66 -3.65 15.55
C MET A 60 13.01 -4.51 16.65
N GLN A 61 12.75 -5.78 16.35
CA GLN A 61 12.09 -6.74 17.24
C GLN A 61 10.63 -6.41 17.62
N LYS A 62 10.05 -5.32 17.11
CA LYS A 62 8.61 -5.07 17.23
C LYS A 62 7.81 -5.99 16.30
N PRO A 63 6.53 -6.24 16.58
CA PRO A 63 5.63 -6.93 15.68
C PRO A 63 5.53 -6.23 14.32
N CYS A 64 5.43 -6.99 13.23
CA CYS A 64 5.30 -6.43 11.87
C CYS A 64 3.94 -5.81 11.56
N THR A 65 2.96 -5.93 12.47
CA THR A 65 1.70 -5.17 12.41
C THR A 65 1.90 -3.68 12.65
N CYS A 66 3.10 -3.28 13.10
CA CYS A 66 3.46 -1.87 13.30
C CYS A 66 2.55 -1.14 14.30
N ASP A 67 2.18 -1.78 15.41
CA ASP A 67 1.28 -1.23 16.42
C ASP A 67 1.74 0.13 16.99
N PHE A 68 3.04 0.41 16.94
CA PHE A 68 3.64 1.68 17.36
C PHE A 68 3.34 2.85 16.43
N LEU A 69 2.82 2.58 15.22
CA LEU A 69 2.35 3.59 14.26
C LEU A 69 0.83 3.80 14.32
N HIS A 70 0.10 3.03 15.12
CA HIS A 70 -1.35 3.20 15.25
C HIS A 70 -1.68 4.38 16.17
N GLY A 71 -2.76 5.08 15.87
CA GLY A 71 -3.31 6.15 16.70
C GLY A 71 -4.81 6.27 16.57
N GLU A 72 -5.35 7.44 16.88
CA GLU A 72 -6.80 7.64 17.04
C GLU A 72 -7.59 7.55 15.73
N LEU A 73 -7.00 8.03 14.63
CA LEU A 73 -7.59 7.99 13.28
C LEU A 73 -7.29 6.69 12.52
N THR A 74 -6.59 5.74 13.15
CA THR A 74 -6.29 4.46 12.50
C THR A 74 -7.54 3.56 12.51
N ASP A 75 -8.04 3.24 11.32
CA ASP A 75 -9.22 2.38 11.18
C ASP A 75 -8.98 0.97 11.72
N LYS A 76 -9.87 0.53 12.61
CA LYS A 76 -9.81 -0.83 13.20
C LYS A 76 -9.98 -1.92 12.15
N GLU A 77 -10.76 -1.65 11.10
CA GLU A 77 -10.93 -2.58 9.99
C GLU A 77 -9.63 -2.77 9.23
N ALA A 78 -8.87 -1.70 8.98
CA ALA A 78 -7.56 -1.78 8.34
C ALA A 78 -6.55 -2.56 9.20
N ILE A 79 -6.54 -2.33 10.52
CA ILE A 79 -5.71 -3.12 11.46
C ILE A 79 -6.05 -4.61 11.38
N ASN A 80 -7.35 -4.95 11.37
CA ASN A 80 -7.79 -6.33 11.24
C ASN A 80 -7.38 -6.93 9.88
N GLN A 81 -7.50 -6.18 8.79
CA GLN A 81 -7.05 -6.63 7.47
C GLN A 81 -5.55 -6.88 7.43
N LEU A 82 -4.75 -6.02 8.08
CA LEU A 82 -3.31 -6.16 8.22
C LEU A 82 -2.95 -7.41 9.04
N ALA A 83 -3.61 -7.63 10.18
CA ALA A 83 -3.41 -8.82 11.01
C ALA A 83 -3.76 -10.11 10.24
N GLN A 84 -4.86 -10.11 9.49
CA GLN A 84 -5.23 -11.24 8.64
C GLN A 84 -4.23 -11.47 7.50
N ALA A 85 -3.64 -10.41 6.94
CA ALA A 85 -2.60 -10.52 5.92
C ALA A 85 -1.34 -11.21 6.44
N VAL A 86 -0.94 -10.90 7.68
CA VAL A 86 0.25 -11.50 8.33
C VAL A 86 0.01 -12.96 8.72
N LEU A 87 -1.25 -13.35 8.98
CA LEU A 87 -1.62 -14.74 9.23
C LEU A 87 -1.78 -15.57 7.95
N GLY A 88 -2.10 -14.90 6.83
CA GLY A 88 -2.34 -15.54 5.55
C GLY A 88 -1.06 -15.82 4.74
N PRO A 89 -1.09 -16.82 3.83
CA PRO A 89 0.00 -17.06 2.89
C PRO A 89 -0.11 -16.23 1.61
N GLU A 90 -1.00 -15.24 1.58
CA GLU A 90 -1.34 -14.44 0.39
C GLU A 90 -0.77 -13.02 0.48
N GLU A 91 -0.40 -12.48 -0.68
CA GLU A 91 -0.05 -11.07 -0.83
C GLU A 91 -1.29 -10.21 -0.61
N ARG A 92 -1.18 -9.15 0.21
CA ARG A 92 -2.27 -8.21 0.43
C ARG A 92 -1.77 -6.79 0.53
N LYS A 93 -2.54 -5.86 -0.05
CA LYS A 93 -2.37 -4.42 0.12
C LYS A 93 -3.48 -3.90 1.01
N VAL A 94 -3.12 -3.10 2.01
CA VAL A 94 -4.04 -2.49 2.96
C VAL A 94 -3.71 -1.01 3.03
N GLU A 95 -4.73 -0.17 2.84
CA GLU A 95 -4.64 1.26 3.09
C GLU A 95 -4.91 1.53 4.57
N ILE A 96 -4.01 2.24 5.23
CA ILE A 96 -4.09 2.49 6.67
C ILE A 96 -3.47 3.85 7.00
N THR A 97 -4.09 4.57 7.94
CA THR A 97 -3.56 5.82 8.48
C THR A 97 -2.59 5.52 9.62
N TYR A 98 -1.36 5.98 9.48
CA TYR A 98 -0.30 5.83 10.48
C TYR A 98 0.08 7.17 11.11
N TYR A 99 0.70 7.08 12.28
CA TYR A 99 1.24 8.20 13.04
C TYR A 99 2.76 8.15 13.08
N ARG A 100 3.37 9.30 12.84
CA ARG A 100 4.81 9.50 13.05
C ARG A 100 5.11 9.71 14.53
N LYS A 101 6.39 9.62 14.89
CA LYS A 101 6.87 9.86 16.25
C LYS A 101 6.58 11.28 16.76
N ASP A 102 6.42 12.26 15.86
CA ASP A 102 6.05 13.64 16.19
C ASP A 102 4.53 13.84 16.40
N GLY A 103 3.72 12.79 16.18
CA GLY A 103 2.26 12.81 16.29
C GLY A 103 1.53 13.20 15.02
N SER A 104 2.22 13.52 13.93
CA SER A 104 1.58 13.78 12.62
C SER A 104 1.07 12.49 11.99
N ASP A 105 -0.14 12.54 11.45
CA ASP A 105 -0.74 11.44 10.70
C ASP A 105 -0.35 11.47 9.21
N PHE A 106 -0.42 10.31 8.58
CA PHE A 106 -0.28 10.15 7.13
C PHE A 106 -0.96 8.88 6.65
N GLN A 107 -1.57 8.94 5.47
CA GLN A 107 -2.11 7.77 4.81
C GLN A 107 -1.01 6.96 4.14
N CYS A 108 -1.03 5.65 4.35
CA CYS A 108 -0.05 4.73 3.80
C CYS A 108 -0.69 3.47 3.26
N ASN A 109 -0.28 3.09 2.05
CA ASN A 109 -0.53 1.79 1.48
C ASN A 109 0.55 0.82 1.96
N THR A 110 0.16 -0.07 2.88
CA THR A 110 1.01 -1.16 3.37
C THR A 110 0.80 -2.38 2.49
N HIS A 111 1.88 -2.82 1.85
CA HIS A 111 1.90 -3.99 0.98
C HIS A 111 2.67 -5.14 1.65
N ILE A 112 1.96 -6.19 2.04
CA ILE A 112 2.48 -7.36 2.74
C ILE A 112 2.72 -8.47 1.72
N ILE A 113 3.98 -8.86 1.57
CA ILE A 113 4.42 -9.85 0.60
C ILE A 113 5.02 -11.03 1.35
N PRO A 114 4.32 -12.19 1.42
CA PRO A 114 4.87 -13.40 2.02
C PRO A 114 5.96 -13.99 1.13
N VAL A 115 7.10 -14.32 1.72
CA VAL A 115 8.17 -15.05 1.04
C VAL A 115 8.13 -16.51 1.49
N LYS A 116 7.95 -17.40 0.52
CA LYS A 116 7.82 -18.84 0.73
C LYS A 116 9.14 -19.55 0.46
N ASN A 117 9.38 -20.65 1.15
CA ASN A 117 10.43 -21.61 0.80
C ASN A 117 9.97 -22.52 -0.35
N GLU A 118 10.83 -23.45 -0.77
CA GLU A 118 10.55 -24.44 -1.82
C GLU A 118 9.38 -25.38 -1.46
N GLU A 119 9.10 -25.55 -0.17
CA GLU A 119 7.99 -26.36 0.36
C GLU A 119 6.66 -25.58 0.41
N GLY A 120 6.65 -24.30 0.02
CA GLY A 120 5.47 -23.43 0.04
C GLY A 120 5.16 -22.81 1.41
N VAL A 121 6.02 -23.01 2.41
CA VAL A 121 5.88 -22.46 3.76
C VAL A 121 6.42 -21.03 3.80
N VAL A 122 5.65 -20.11 4.40
CA VAL A 122 6.07 -18.71 4.58
C VAL A 122 7.19 -18.63 5.63
N ILE A 123 8.34 -18.09 5.23
CA ILE A 123 9.53 -17.97 6.09
C ILE A 123 9.77 -16.53 6.55
N MET A 124 9.33 -15.53 5.78
CA MET A 124 9.46 -14.12 6.10
C MET A 124 8.39 -13.30 5.38
N PHE A 125 8.13 -12.10 5.89
CA PHE A 125 7.29 -11.11 5.24
C PHE A 125 8.12 -9.90 4.84
N ILE A 126 7.90 -9.40 3.64
CA ILE A 126 8.40 -8.10 3.20
C ILE A 126 7.20 -7.16 3.24
N LEU A 127 7.29 -6.11 4.04
CA LEU A 127 6.26 -5.08 4.10
C LEU A 127 6.81 -3.83 3.42
N ASN A 128 6.16 -3.39 2.36
CA ASN A 128 6.47 -2.15 1.65
C ASN A 128 5.44 -1.08 2.01
N PHE A 129 5.91 0.13 2.27
CA PHE A 129 5.11 1.26 2.68
C PHE A 129 5.18 2.35 1.61
N GLU A 130 4.03 2.68 1.05
CA GLU A 130 3.87 3.71 0.05
C GLU A 130 2.99 4.81 0.62
N LEU A 131 3.50 6.05 0.61
CA LEU A 131 2.75 7.19 1.14
C LEU A 131 1.73 7.63 0.09
N VAL A 132 0.47 7.73 0.49
CA VAL A 132 -0.60 8.25 -0.38
C VAL A 132 -0.56 9.76 -0.23
N LEU A 133 -0.09 10.46 -1.26
CA LEU A 133 -0.22 11.91 -1.34
C LEU A 133 -1.59 12.19 -1.96
N ASP A 134 -2.46 12.85 -1.20
CA ASP A 134 -3.69 13.42 -1.76
C ASP A 134 -3.29 14.56 -2.71
N GLU A 135 -3.49 14.38 -4.01
CA GLU A 135 -3.25 15.42 -5.03
C GLU A 135 -4.34 16.52 -4.98
N GLY A 136 -4.66 17.02 -3.77
CA GLY A 136 -5.93 17.68 -3.49
C GLY A 136 -5.92 18.79 -2.44
N SER A 137 -4.85 19.57 -2.27
CA SER A 137 -4.92 20.86 -1.52
C SER A 137 -3.81 21.89 -1.87
N ASP A 138 -4.03 22.59 -3.01
CA ASP A 138 -3.69 23.98 -3.41
C ASP A 138 -2.37 24.74 -3.07
N ARG A 139 -1.79 25.26 -4.18
CA ARG A 139 -1.13 26.59 -4.44
C ARG A 139 0.34 26.88 -4.09
N SER A 140 1.00 27.35 -5.16
CA SER A 140 2.06 28.38 -5.27
C SER A 140 3.54 27.99 -5.05
N THR A 141 4.24 27.74 -6.15
CA THR A 141 5.57 28.33 -6.39
C THR A 141 5.67 28.79 -7.84
N GLU A 142 5.77 30.10 -8.01
CA GLU A 142 6.10 30.80 -9.25
C GLU A 142 7.58 30.57 -9.65
N ASN A 143 7.84 30.88 -10.93
CA ASN A 143 9.11 31.28 -11.54
C ASN A 143 9.84 30.24 -12.39
N ILE A 144 9.52 30.21 -13.70
CA ILE A 144 10.50 30.48 -14.77
C ILE A 144 9.81 31.23 -15.92
N THR A 145 10.25 32.46 -16.19
CA THR A 145 9.88 33.29 -17.36
C THR A 145 10.51 32.72 -18.65
N PRO A 146 9.95 32.95 -19.87
CA PRO A 146 10.33 34.17 -20.59
C PRO A 146 9.24 34.78 -21.51
N ALA A 147 9.30 36.12 -21.61
CA ALA A 147 8.98 37.01 -22.74
C ALA A 147 7.68 36.83 -23.57
N SER A 148 6.82 37.86 -23.48
CA SER A 148 5.74 38.27 -24.40
C SER A 148 6.32 38.95 -25.68
N PRO A 149 5.56 39.51 -26.67
CA PRO A 149 4.09 39.76 -26.79
C PRO A 149 3.51 39.34 -28.18
N THR A 150 2.20 39.39 -28.51
CA THR A 150 1.38 40.58 -28.86
C THR A 150 -0.06 40.17 -29.30
N ARG A 151 -1.07 40.98 -28.90
CA ARG A 151 -2.32 41.45 -29.60
C ARG A 151 -3.13 40.46 -30.47
N SER A 152 -4.47 40.42 -30.48
CA SER A 152 -5.50 41.47 -30.34
C SER A 152 -6.91 40.85 -30.21
N ASP A 153 -7.82 41.70 -29.68
CA ASP A 153 -9.22 41.54 -29.32
C ASP A 153 -10.23 40.95 -30.34
N LEU A 154 -11.34 40.49 -29.73
CA LEU A 154 -12.75 40.78 -30.06
C LEU A 154 -13.57 39.69 -30.78
N ARG A 155 -14.56 39.15 -30.03
CA ARG A 155 -16.00 38.91 -30.35
C ARG A 155 -16.48 37.65 -29.59
N ARG A 156 -17.73 37.47 -29.14
CA ARG A 156 -18.93 38.29 -28.96
C ARG A 156 -19.98 37.30 -28.37
N SER A 157 -20.50 37.59 -27.17
CA SER A 157 -21.93 37.50 -26.82
C SER A 157 -22.70 36.15 -26.84
N ARG A 158 -23.16 35.77 -25.63
CA ARG A 158 -24.56 35.46 -25.21
C ARG A 158 -25.19 34.06 -25.37
N PHE A 159 -25.55 33.54 -24.18
CA PHE A 159 -26.80 32.88 -23.71
C PHE A 159 -27.38 31.62 -24.36
N PHE A 160 -27.74 30.68 -23.47
CA PHE A 160 -28.96 29.85 -23.34
C PHE A 160 -28.53 28.48 -22.76
N ARG A 161 -29.22 27.75 -21.87
CA ARG A 161 -30.42 27.90 -21.03
C ARG A 161 -30.39 26.66 -20.12
N PHE A 162 -30.80 26.81 -18.87
CA PHE A 162 -31.14 25.72 -17.94
C PHE A 162 -32.15 24.72 -18.53
N ARG A 163 -31.98 23.41 -18.26
CA ARG A 163 -33.04 22.50 -17.76
C ARG A 163 -32.56 21.08 -17.41
N GLN A 164 -32.60 20.79 -16.10
CA GLN A 164 -33.21 19.64 -15.39
C GLN A 164 -33.03 18.15 -15.81
N ALA A 165 -32.67 17.39 -14.75
CA ALA A 165 -33.31 16.19 -14.19
C ALA A 165 -33.01 14.77 -14.73
N ALA A 166 -32.36 14.01 -13.84
CA ALA A 166 -32.59 12.63 -13.39
C ALA A 166 -33.54 11.69 -14.17
N LEU A 167 -33.10 10.45 -14.43
CA LEU A 167 -33.50 9.26 -13.65
C LEU A 167 -32.86 7.96 -14.19
N SER A 168 -32.78 7.02 -13.26
CA SER A 168 -32.16 5.69 -13.25
C SER A 168 -32.57 4.74 -14.39
N LEU A 169 -31.63 3.87 -14.79
CA LEU A 169 -31.82 2.76 -15.72
C LEU A 169 -31.35 1.47 -15.06
N MET A 170 -32.28 0.69 -14.52
CA MET A 170 -32.10 -0.72 -14.13
C MET A 170 -32.82 -1.59 -15.16
N ASN A 171 -32.09 -2.50 -15.79
CA ASN A 171 -32.62 -3.43 -16.78
C ASN A 171 -32.12 -4.84 -16.45
N THR A 172 -33.01 -5.71 -15.98
CA THR A 172 -32.85 -7.17 -16.13
C THR A 172 -34.21 -7.80 -16.39
N ASN A 173 -34.26 -8.44 -17.55
CA ASN A 173 -35.40 -9.04 -18.25
C ASN A 173 -35.77 -10.40 -17.63
N LYS A 174 -37.07 -10.65 -17.42
CA LYS A 174 -37.66 -11.98 -17.21
C LYS A 174 -38.85 -12.14 -18.17
N GLN A 175 -38.77 -13.14 -19.06
CA GLN A 175 -39.86 -13.69 -19.87
C GLN A 175 -39.96 -15.19 -19.53
N SER A 176 -41.07 -15.93 -19.60
CA SER A 176 -42.51 -15.73 -19.45
C SER A 176 -43.16 -17.13 -19.57
N LEU A 177 -44.31 -17.33 -18.93
CA LEU A 177 -45.29 -18.45 -18.94
C LEU A 177 -45.77 -18.90 -20.35
N PRO A 178 -46.47 -20.06 -20.56
CA PRO A 178 -47.86 -20.38 -20.07
C PRO A 178 -48.09 -21.86 -19.60
N GLN A 179 -48.97 -22.14 -18.61
CA GLN A 179 -50.44 -22.45 -18.63
C GLN A 179 -50.73 -23.80 -19.35
N GLU A 180 -51.51 -24.78 -18.88
CA GLU A 180 -52.84 -24.81 -18.20
C GLU A 180 -53.08 -26.12 -17.38
N ASP A 181 -54.08 -26.09 -16.48
CA ASP A 181 -54.70 -27.18 -15.67
C ASP A 181 -55.48 -28.24 -16.52
N PRO A 182 -56.30 -29.21 -16.01
CA PRO A 182 -56.66 -29.64 -14.63
C PRO A 182 -56.76 -31.19 -14.41
N ASP A 183 -57.05 -31.56 -13.15
CA ASP A 183 -57.75 -32.77 -12.63
C ASP A 183 -57.30 -34.20 -13.03
N ALA A 184 -57.03 -35.05 -12.02
CA ALA A 184 -57.88 -36.20 -11.71
C ALA A 184 -57.20 -37.19 -10.72
N VAL A 185 -57.91 -37.37 -9.59
CA VAL A 185 -57.99 -38.55 -8.67
C VAL A 185 -56.84 -38.81 -7.71
#